data_AF-N4UXG7-F1
#
_entry.id   AF-N4UXG7-F1
#
_cell.length_a   1.000
_cell.length_b   1.000
_cell.length_c   1.000
_cell.angle_alpha   90.00
_cell.angle_beta   90.00
_cell.angle_gamma   90.00
#
_symmetry.space_group_name_H-M   'P 1'
#
loop_
_entity.id
_entity.type
_entity.pdbx_description
1 polymer ?
#
loop_
_entity_poly.entity_id
_entity_poly.type
_entity_poly.pdbx_seq_one_letter_code
_entity_poly.pdbx_strand_id
1 'polypeptide(L)'
;MSLAAHDLFNRTHADQEHQRQEFYSSMLQHKLQSLRDMRQLLCSSKGLDDTYDSISQCEKDGLLMAVMLHSLMEIATNSTREWVVHTLGGLSMVKRCGHEPFSPEVYRFVTDHFSLFEAFLATTGTELEIEDLNGWLVPQRKSMFPILRSMHGRSRINPYTGLSSELIQNITSITSTIQRHSEAGSDRKSATIMRTELQAVEDRLSELQQWSEDSDMESLIYINAAAFEAAAWVYLRVAQYGCEAEEIQKTLMPKLFEAIRRVHERRDALVGSVPYPLWALFIAACLAPEHERIQVLDWFEELKGCRSLSNVSSTMEATMMVWKQHDLKLINGHVKGGRESGVPWHEAVRCLGWMLSLM
;
A
#
# COMPACT_ATOMS: atom_id res chain seq x y z
N MET A 1 -14.44 -8.76 -11.73
CA MET A 1 -13.87 -9.07 -13.05
C MET A 1 -12.35 -9.20 -13.04
N SER A 2 -11.57 -8.37 -12.30
CA SER A 2 -10.10 -8.57 -12.23
C SER A 2 -9.72 -9.91 -11.61
N LEU A 3 -10.39 -10.35 -10.54
CA LEU A 3 -10.18 -11.66 -9.93
C LEU A 3 -10.45 -12.83 -10.89
N ALA A 4 -11.56 -12.78 -11.64
CA ALA A 4 -11.93 -13.84 -12.60
C ALA A 4 -11.04 -13.86 -13.86
N ALA A 5 -10.59 -12.69 -14.33
CA ALA A 5 -9.64 -12.57 -15.45
C ALA A 5 -8.23 -13.03 -15.03
N HIS A 6 -7.82 -12.72 -13.79
CA HIS A 6 -6.55 -13.16 -13.20
C HIS A 6 -6.53 -14.67 -12.91
N ASP A 7 -7.67 -15.25 -12.50
CA ASP A 7 -7.84 -16.70 -12.36
C ASP A 7 -7.70 -17.44 -13.70
N LEU A 8 -8.17 -16.83 -14.80
CA LEU A 8 -8.02 -17.35 -16.17
C LEU A 8 -6.57 -17.22 -16.67
N PHE A 9 -5.93 -16.10 -16.36
CA PHE A 9 -4.53 -15.80 -16.70
C PHE A 9 -3.55 -16.82 -16.08
N ASN A 10 -3.74 -17.12 -14.79
CA ASN A 10 -2.78 -17.89 -14.03
C ASN A 10 -3.03 -19.41 -14.04
N ARG A 11 -4.11 -19.94 -14.65
CA ARG A 11 -4.32 -21.40 -14.84
C ARG A 11 -3.48 -22.01 -15.97
N THR A 12 -2.73 -21.20 -16.70
CA THR A 12 -1.98 -21.64 -17.88
C THR A 12 -0.57 -22.12 -17.51
N HIS A 13 -0.29 -23.40 -17.75
CA HIS A 13 1.05 -24.00 -17.51
C HIS A 13 2.12 -23.41 -18.45
N ALA A 14 3.39 -23.74 -18.21
CA ALA A 14 4.52 -23.35 -19.06
C ALA A 14 4.33 -23.72 -20.55
N ASP A 15 3.55 -24.76 -20.85
CA ASP A 15 3.23 -25.22 -22.20
C ASP A 15 2.15 -24.39 -22.93
N GLN A 16 1.69 -23.27 -22.35
CA GLN A 16 0.59 -22.43 -22.87
C GLN A 16 0.97 -20.96 -23.01
N GLU A 17 2.21 -20.65 -23.43
CA GLU A 17 2.66 -19.28 -23.75
C GLU A 17 1.71 -18.55 -24.72
N HIS A 18 1.13 -19.29 -25.69
CA HIS A 18 0.19 -18.74 -26.65
C HIS A 18 -1.09 -18.21 -25.99
N GLN A 19 -1.64 -18.92 -25.00
CA GLN A 19 -2.85 -18.50 -24.29
C GLN A 19 -2.57 -17.29 -23.38
N ARG A 20 -1.37 -17.20 -22.79
CA ARG A 20 -0.96 -15.99 -22.06
C ARG A 20 -0.84 -14.78 -22.99
N GLN A 21 -0.27 -14.95 -24.18
CA GLN A 21 -0.19 -13.88 -25.17
C GLN A 21 -1.57 -13.41 -25.64
N GLU A 22 -2.50 -14.33 -25.89
CA GLU A 22 -3.89 -14.00 -26.25
C GLU A 22 -4.60 -13.25 -25.13
N PHE A 23 -4.45 -13.69 -23.88
CA PHE A 23 -4.99 -12.99 -22.71
C PHE A 23 -4.44 -11.57 -22.59
N TYR A 24 -3.10 -11.41 -22.65
CA TYR A 24 -2.48 -10.09 -22.57
C TYR A 24 -2.93 -9.18 -23.72
N SER A 25 -3.03 -9.72 -24.94
CA SER A 25 -3.54 -8.97 -26.09
C SER A 25 -4.98 -8.49 -25.87
N SER A 26 -5.87 -9.37 -25.41
CA SER A 26 -7.26 -9.03 -25.09
C SER A 26 -7.35 -8.01 -23.96
N MET A 27 -6.61 -8.21 -22.86
CA MET A 27 -6.56 -7.29 -21.74
C MET A 27 -6.07 -5.90 -22.16
N LEU A 28 -5.01 -5.82 -22.97
CA LEU A 28 -4.49 -4.55 -23.48
C LEU A 28 -5.48 -3.86 -24.44
N GLN A 29 -6.21 -4.62 -25.26
CA GLN A 29 -7.28 -4.07 -26.10
C GLN A 29 -8.41 -3.48 -25.26
N HIS A 30 -8.86 -4.19 -24.21
CA HIS A 30 -9.87 -3.69 -23.28
C HIS A 30 -9.38 -2.48 -22.50
N LYS A 31 -8.13 -2.49 -22.02
CA LYS A 31 -7.48 -1.34 -21.36
C LYS A 31 -7.50 -0.12 -22.29
N LEU A 32 -7.04 -0.29 -23.54
CA LEU A 32 -6.99 0.77 -24.53
C LEU A 32 -8.38 1.34 -24.83
N GLN A 33 -9.37 0.48 -25.01
CA GLN A 33 -10.74 0.92 -25.28
C GLN A 33 -11.31 1.69 -24.09
N SER A 34 -11.19 1.15 -22.88
CA SER A 34 -11.66 1.83 -21.66
C SER A 34 -10.96 3.18 -21.45
N LEU A 35 -9.65 3.28 -21.70
CA LEU A 35 -8.93 4.56 -21.62
C LEU A 35 -9.41 5.58 -22.66
N ARG A 36 -9.77 5.13 -23.88
CA ARG A 36 -10.37 6.00 -24.90
C ARG A 36 -11.74 6.51 -24.47
N ASP A 37 -12.58 5.63 -23.93
CA ASP A 37 -13.92 5.98 -23.46
C ASP A 37 -13.85 6.97 -22.29
N MET A 38 -12.98 6.71 -21.30
CA MET A 38 -12.73 7.64 -20.18
C MET A 38 -12.21 8.99 -20.67
N ARG A 39 -11.26 9.00 -21.61
CA ARG A 39 -10.74 10.25 -22.19
C ARG A 39 -11.83 11.01 -22.94
N GLN A 40 -12.72 10.33 -23.66
CA GLN A 40 -13.82 10.96 -24.37
C GLN A 40 -14.82 11.60 -23.40
N LEU A 41 -15.16 10.90 -22.31
CA LEU A 41 -16.01 11.44 -21.23
C LEU A 41 -15.36 12.68 -20.58
N LEU A 42 -14.07 12.62 -20.25
CA LEU A 42 -13.31 13.73 -19.66
C LEU A 42 -13.01 14.89 -20.63
N CYS A 43 -12.95 14.65 -21.94
CA CYS A 43 -12.72 15.70 -22.95
C CYS A 43 -14.03 16.39 -23.36
N SER A 44 -15.15 15.65 -23.38
CA SER A 44 -16.47 16.23 -23.60
C SER A 44 -16.85 17.23 -22.51
N SER A 45 -16.21 17.15 -21.34
CA SER A 45 -16.37 18.10 -20.22
C SER A 45 -15.40 19.30 -20.24
N LYS A 46 -14.66 19.56 -21.34
CA LYS A 46 -13.70 20.69 -21.42
C LYS A 46 -14.32 22.09 -21.59
N GLY A 47 -15.65 22.22 -21.44
CA GLY A 47 -16.32 23.48 -21.09
C GLY A 47 -16.56 23.49 -19.58
N LEU A 48 -15.61 24.03 -18.82
CA LEU A 48 -15.28 23.70 -17.43
C LEU A 48 -16.21 24.25 -16.32
N ASP A 49 -17.47 24.56 -16.59
CA ASP A 49 -18.48 24.78 -15.53
C ASP A 49 -19.83 24.12 -15.88
N ASP A 50 -20.34 24.25 -17.11
CA ASP A 50 -21.71 23.81 -17.41
C ASP A 50 -21.85 22.32 -17.81
N THR A 51 -20.76 21.63 -18.18
CA THR A 51 -20.87 20.29 -18.82
C THR A 51 -20.60 19.12 -17.87
N TYR A 52 -19.85 19.31 -16.78
CA TYR A 52 -19.66 18.24 -15.78
C TYR A 52 -20.96 17.96 -15.00
N ASP A 53 -21.85 18.96 -14.92
CA ASP A 53 -23.21 18.80 -14.39
C ASP A 53 -24.14 18.02 -15.33
N SER A 54 -23.85 18.00 -16.64
CA SER A 54 -24.68 17.28 -17.63
C SER A 54 -24.47 15.76 -17.64
N ILE A 55 -23.35 15.27 -17.06
CA ILE A 55 -23.05 13.84 -16.96
C ILE A 55 -23.88 13.24 -15.82
N SER A 56 -24.55 12.12 -16.08
CA SER A 56 -25.36 11.44 -15.07
C SER A 56 -24.50 10.93 -13.92
N GLN A 57 -25.09 10.81 -12.72
CA GLN A 57 -24.42 10.21 -11.55
C GLN A 57 -23.88 8.80 -11.87
N CYS A 58 -24.62 8.01 -12.65
CA CYS A 58 -24.21 6.69 -13.10
C CYS A 58 -22.92 6.71 -13.94
N GLU A 59 -22.79 7.65 -14.86
CA GLU A 59 -21.57 7.80 -15.67
C GLU A 59 -20.38 8.31 -14.83
N LYS A 60 -20.64 9.20 -13.86
CA LYS A 60 -19.62 9.66 -12.90
C LYS A 60 -19.12 8.50 -12.02
N ASP A 61 -20.03 7.69 -11.49
CA ASP A 61 -19.72 6.49 -10.72
C ASP A 61 -18.94 5.48 -11.58
N GLY A 62 -19.38 5.25 -12.81
CA GLY A 62 -18.72 4.36 -13.77
C GLY A 62 -17.30 4.81 -14.09
N LEU A 63 -17.08 6.11 -14.28
CA LEU A 63 -15.75 6.68 -14.50
C LEU A 63 -14.85 6.47 -13.27
N LEU A 64 -15.34 6.76 -12.07
CA LEU A 64 -14.57 6.61 -10.84
C LEU A 64 -14.19 5.14 -10.57
N MET A 65 -15.14 4.23 -10.77
CA MET A 65 -14.91 2.78 -10.69
C MET A 65 -13.95 2.29 -11.76
N ALA A 66 -14.02 2.81 -12.99
CA ALA A 66 -13.09 2.46 -14.05
C ALA A 66 -11.66 2.84 -13.68
N VAL A 67 -11.43 4.06 -13.17
CA VAL A 67 -10.10 4.50 -12.70
C VAL A 67 -9.55 3.57 -11.61
N MET A 68 -10.40 3.16 -10.65
CA MET A 68 -10.01 2.20 -9.61
C MET A 68 -9.66 0.82 -10.20
N LEU A 69 -10.46 0.32 -11.14
CA LEU A 69 -10.21 -0.95 -11.83
C LEU A 69 -8.92 -0.93 -12.66
N HIS A 70 -8.59 0.21 -13.29
CA HIS A 70 -7.30 0.38 -13.98
C HIS A 70 -6.13 0.31 -12.99
N SER A 71 -6.22 1.01 -11.84
CA SER A 71 -5.20 0.91 -10.78
C SER A 71 -4.98 -0.54 -10.33
N LEU A 72 -6.08 -1.26 -10.04
CA LEU A 72 -6.04 -2.67 -9.67
C LEU A 72 -5.47 -3.57 -10.77
N MET A 73 -5.78 -3.30 -12.04
CA MET A 73 -5.28 -4.07 -13.18
C MET A 73 -3.78 -3.85 -13.37
N GLU A 74 -3.29 -2.62 -13.24
CA GLU A 74 -1.85 -2.32 -13.26
C GLU A 74 -1.14 -3.08 -12.13
N ILE A 75 -1.69 -3.03 -10.90
CA ILE A 75 -1.15 -3.81 -9.79
C ILE A 75 -1.15 -5.30 -10.16
N ALA A 76 -2.29 -5.85 -10.60
CA ALA A 76 -2.47 -7.26 -10.98
C ALA A 76 -1.53 -7.74 -12.09
N THR A 77 -1.01 -6.82 -12.90
CA THR A 77 -0.07 -7.10 -14.00
C THR A 77 1.37 -6.80 -13.64
N ASN A 78 1.64 -6.51 -12.36
CA ASN A 78 2.94 -6.19 -11.80
C ASN A 78 3.56 -4.92 -12.41
N SER A 79 2.72 -3.95 -12.77
CA SER A 79 3.16 -2.61 -13.14
C SER A 79 3.93 -1.99 -11.99
N THR A 80 5.05 -1.33 -12.32
CA THR A 80 5.91 -0.72 -11.32
C THR A 80 5.45 0.68 -10.92
N ARG A 81 4.75 1.40 -11.80
CA ARG A 81 4.45 2.82 -11.59
C ARG A 81 3.07 3.28 -12.06
N GLU A 82 2.54 2.68 -13.12
CA GLU A 82 1.33 3.15 -13.81
C GLU A 82 0.09 3.11 -12.90
N TRP A 83 0.01 2.15 -11.97
CA TRP A 83 -1.09 2.06 -11.01
C TRP A 83 -1.24 3.34 -10.16
N VAL A 84 -0.12 4.00 -9.84
CA VAL A 84 -0.11 5.22 -9.03
C VAL A 84 -0.73 6.39 -9.78
N VAL A 85 -0.53 6.48 -11.10
CA VAL A 85 -1.15 7.51 -11.94
C VAL A 85 -2.67 7.40 -11.85
N HIS A 86 -3.21 6.19 -11.90
CA HIS A 86 -4.64 5.94 -11.75
C HIS A 86 -5.14 6.27 -10.34
N THR A 87 -4.43 5.83 -9.30
CA THR A 87 -4.79 6.13 -7.90
C THR A 87 -4.82 7.64 -7.62
N LEU A 88 -3.77 8.37 -8.02
CA LEU A 88 -3.68 9.82 -7.80
C LEU A 88 -4.68 10.60 -8.66
N GLY A 89 -4.92 10.14 -9.90
CA GLY A 89 -5.96 10.68 -10.76
C GLY A 89 -7.36 10.53 -10.14
N GLY A 90 -7.69 9.35 -9.64
CA GLY A 90 -8.95 9.08 -8.95
C GLY A 90 -9.13 9.91 -7.68
N LEU A 91 -8.08 10.03 -6.85
CA LEU A 91 -8.09 10.91 -5.68
C LEU A 91 -8.30 12.38 -6.05
N SER A 92 -7.67 12.84 -7.13
CA SER A 92 -7.83 14.20 -7.62
C SER A 92 -9.27 14.47 -8.09
N MET A 93 -9.90 13.50 -8.73
CA MET A 93 -11.32 13.57 -9.11
C MET A 93 -12.23 13.66 -7.88
N VAL A 94 -12.06 12.76 -6.92
CA VAL A 94 -12.83 12.75 -5.65
C VAL A 94 -12.73 14.09 -4.94
N LYS A 95 -11.52 14.66 -4.87
CA LYS A 95 -11.28 15.93 -4.17
C LYS A 95 -11.82 17.15 -4.90
N ARG A 96 -11.74 17.18 -6.23
CA ARG A 96 -12.28 18.28 -7.03
C ARG A 96 -13.82 18.27 -7.06
N CYS A 97 -14.42 17.10 -7.21
CA CYS A 97 -15.86 16.97 -7.40
C CYS A 97 -16.63 16.90 -6.06
N GLY A 98 -15.95 16.58 -4.95
CA GLY A 98 -16.62 16.33 -3.69
C GLY A 98 -17.48 15.06 -3.73
N HIS A 99 -18.33 14.89 -2.71
CA HIS A 99 -19.15 13.69 -2.54
C HIS A 99 -20.50 13.75 -3.27
N GLU A 100 -21.06 14.95 -3.43
CA GLU A 100 -22.41 15.17 -3.98
C GLU A 100 -22.64 14.57 -5.39
N PRO A 101 -21.66 14.57 -6.32
CA PRO A 101 -21.89 14.09 -7.68
C PRO A 101 -21.91 12.57 -7.85
N PHE A 102 -21.62 11.80 -6.79
CA PHE A 102 -21.42 10.34 -6.84
C PHE A 102 -22.44 9.62 -5.97
N SER A 103 -22.69 8.34 -6.23
CA SER A 103 -23.45 7.52 -5.29
C SER A 103 -22.63 7.34 -4.00
N PRO A 104 -23.24 7.47 -2.80
CA PRO A 104 -22.52 7.37 -1.52
C PRO A 104 -21.72 6.08 -1.38
N GLU A 105 -22.24 4.97 -1.86
CA GLU A 105 -21.61 3.64 -1.80
C GLU A 105 -20.35 3.60 -2.66
N VAL A 106 -20.43 4.11 -3.89
CA VAL A 106 -19.31 4.14 -4.84
C VAL A 106 -18.24 5.11 -4.36
N TYR A 107 -18.63 6.32 -3.97
CA TYR A 107 -17.74 7.32 -3.42
C TYR A 107 -16.96 6.77 -2.22
N ARG A 108 -17.66 6.13 -1.26
CA ARG A 108 -17.06 5.53 -0.07
C ARG A 108 -16.09 4.42 -0.44
N PHE A 109 -16.54 3.47 -1.26
CA PHE A 109 -15.75 2.31 -1.64
C PHE A 109 -14.44 2.71 -2.33
N VAL A 110 -14.53 3.59 -3.33
CA VAL A 110 -13.35 4.02 -4.10
C VAL A 110 -12.43 4.93 -3.27
N THR A 111 -13.00 5.77 -2.41
CA THR A 111 -12.23 6.61 -1.48
C THR A 111 -11.43 5.79 -0.48
N ASP A 112 -12.06 4.80 0.17
CA ASP A 112 -11.38 3.92 1.13
C ASP A 112 -10.25 3.15 0.42
N HIS A 113 -10.51 2.68 -0.81
CA HIS A 113 -9.52 2.00 -1.63
C HIS A 113 -8.30 2.87 -1.95
N PHE A 114 -8.51 4.04 -2.54
CA PHE A 114 -7.39 4.91 -2.91
C PHE A 114 -6.63 5.46 -1.71
N SER A 115 -7.33 5.79 -0.62
CA SER A 115 -6.70 6.30 0.61
C SER A 115 -5.76 5.25 1.22
N LEU A 116 -6.14 3.98 1.16
CA LEU A 116 -5.29 2.89 1.63
C LEU A 116 -4.02 2.72 0.79
N PHE A 117 -4.17 2.71 -0.53
CA PHE A 117 -3.04 2.63 -1.45
C PHE A 117 -2.08 3.81 -1.29
N GLU A 118 -2.62 5.03 -1.14
CA GLU A 118 -1.85 6.23 -0.87
C GLU A 118 -1.10 6.13 0.47
N ALA A 119 -1.77 5.67 1.54
CA ALA A 119 -1.16 5.51 2.85
C ALA A 119 0.04 4.55 2.81
N PHE A 120 -0.10 3.38 2.19
CA PHE A 120 0.99 2.41 2.09
C PHE A 120 2.08 2.83 1.11
N LEU A 121 1.71 3.46 -0.02
CA LEU A 121 2.69 4.05 -0.94
C LEU A 121 3.58 5.05 -0.21
N ALA A 122 3.00 5.91 0.63
CA ALA A 122 3.77 6.90 1.38
C ALA A 122 4.81 6.27 2.32
N THR A 123 4.56 5.06 2.86
CA THR A 123 5.51 4.35 3.73
C THR A 123 6.81 3.94 3.02
N THR A 124 6.81 3.97 1.69
CA THR A 124 7.97 3.60 0.87
C THR A 124 9.01 4.71 0.72
N GLY A 125 8.68 5.95 1.14
CA GLY A 125 9.58 7.10 1.02
C GLY A 125 9.77 7.60 -0.42
N THR A 126 8.99 7.10 -1.37
CA THR A 126 9.09 7.50 -2.78
C THR A 126 8.54 8.92 -2.94
N GLU A 127 9.41 9.89 -3.22
CA GLU A 127 8.99 11.15 -3.81
C GLU A 127 8.51 10.87 -5.24
N LEU A 128 7.23 11.15 -5.49
CA LEU A 128 6.61 10.96 -6.79
C LEU A 128 7.05 12.06 -7.75
N GLU A 129 8.22 11.90 -8.34
CA GLU A 129 8.57 12.62 -9.56
C GLU A 129 7.94 11.89 -10.75
N ILE A 130 6.63 12.06 -10.93
CA ILE A 130 5.97 11.64 -12.17
C ILE A 130 6.30 12.69 -13.23
N GLU A 131 7.42 12.49 -13.94
CA GLU A 131 7.69 13.19 -15.19
C GLU A 131 6.67 12.73 -16.24
N ASP A 132 5.76 13.63 -16.64
CA ASP A 132 4.84 13.37 -17.74
C ASP A 132 5.59 13.46 -19.09
N LEU A 133 5.23 12.58 -20.04
CA LEU A 133 5.72 12.51 -21.42
C LEU A 133 5.53 13.82 -22.23
N ASN A 134 4.85 14.81 -21.66
CA ASN A 134 4.54 16.11 -22.28
C ASN A 134 5.04 17.34 -21.50
N GLY A 135 5.88 17.18 -20.47
CA GLY A 135 6.51 18.33 -19.78
C GLY A 135 5.58 19.15 -18.87
N TRP A 136 4.38 18.66 -18.55
CA TRP A 136 3.59 19.20 -17.45
C TRP A 136 4.10 18.60 -16.14
N LEU A 137 5.00 19.33 -15.48
CA LEU A 137 5.37 19.05 -14.09
C LEU A 137 4.07 19.11 -13.26
N VAL A 138 3.60 17.97 -12.75
CA VAL A 138 2.74 17.97 -11.57
C VAL A 138 3.71 17.87 -10.39
N PRO A 139 4.05 19.00 -9.73
CA PRO A 139 4.91 18.94 -8.57
C PRO A 139 4.08 18.34 -7.44
N GLN A 140 4.17 17.03 -7.19
CA GLN A 140 3.60 16.48 -5.96
C GLN A 140 4.60 16.67 -4.81
N ARG A 141 4.73 17.94 -4.39
CA ARG A 141 5.28 18.24 -3.07
C ARG A 141 4.28 17.79 -2.02
N LYS A 142 4.74 16.90 -1.14
CA LYS A 142 4.14 16.49 0.14
C LYS A 142 2.88 15.64 -0.04
N SER A 143 2.84 14.54 0.72
CA SER A 143 1.65 13.70 0.99
C SER A 143 0.38 14.51 0.76
N MET A 144 -0.24 14.28 -0.39
CA MET A 144 -1.40 15.05 -0.76
C MET A 144 -2.53 14.49 0.11
N PHE A 145 -2.92 15.28 1.11
CA PHE A 145 -4.22 15.24 1.78
C PHE A 145 -4.34 14.54 3.14
N PRO A 146 -5.19 15.11 4.03
CA PRO A 146 -5.71 14.38 5.17
C PRO A 146 -6.46 13.16 4.65
N ILE A 147 -6.26 12.01 5.30
CA ILE A 147 -7.11 10.83 5.12
C ILE A 147 -8.54 11.31 5.07
N LEU A 148 -9.20 11.10 3.92
CA LEU A 148 -10.63 11.32 3.81
C LEU A 148 -11.23 10.52 4.96
N ARG A 149 -11.85 11.22 5.93
CA ARG A 149 -12.40 10.60 7.14
C ARG A 149 -13.19 9.38 6.67
N SER A 150 -12.68 8.19 6.96
CA SER A 150 -13.39 6.98 6.55
C SER A 150 -14.79 7.10 7.14
N MET A 151 -15.81 6.91 6.31
CA MET A 151 -17.19 6.99 6.76
C MET A 151 -17.58 5.77 7.61
N HIS A 152 -16.70 4.77 7.74
CA HIS A 152 -16.84 3.66 8.66
C HIS A 152 -16.54 4.10 10.10
N GLY A 153 -17.12 3.41 11.09
CA GLY A 153 -16.74 3.61 12.49
C GLY A 153 -15.23 3.50 12.65
N ARG A 154 -14.62 4.42 13.40
CA ARG A 154 -13.14 4.57 13.46
C ARG A 154 -12.41 3.26 13.72
N SER A 155 -12.97 2.45 14.63
CA SER A 155 -12.49 1.16 15.12
C SER A 155 -12.97 -0.06 14.34
N ARG A 156 -13.89 0.07 13.38
CA ARG A 156 -14.43 -1.08 12.62
C ARG A 156 -13.42 -1.53 11.57
N ILE A 157 -13.09 -2.83 11.56
CA ILE A 157 -12.26 -3.45 10.53
C ILE A 157 -13.05 -3.49 9.23
N ASN A 158 -12.50 -2.90 8.17
CA ASN A 158 -13.08 -2.97 6.85
C ASN A 158 -12.81 -4.36 6.25
N PRO A 159 -13.85 -5.14 5.88
CA PRO A 159 -13.68 -6.51 5.39
C PRO A 159 -12.93 -6.60 4.06
N TYR A 160 -12.95 -5.52 3.26
CA TYR A 160 -12.27 -5.47 1.97
C TYR A 160 -10.77 -5.16 2.08
N THR A 161 -10.34 -4.55 3.19
CA THR A 161 -8.95 -4.12 3.38
C THR A 161 -8.26 -4.79 4.55
N GLY A 162 -9.01 -5.41 5.46
CA GLY A 162 -8.48 -6.00 6.69
C GLY A 162 -8.04 -4.98 7.74
N LEU A 163 -8.41 -3.69 7.58
CA LEU A 163 -7.91 -2.58 8.39
C LEU A 163 -9.03 -1.69 8.91
N SER A 164 -8.88 -1.21 10.13
CA SER A 164 -9.68 -0.09 10.65
C SER A 164 -9.14 1.25 10.15
N SER A 165 -10.03 2.23 10.01
CA SER A 165 -9.63 3.58 9.57
C SER A 165 -8.70 4.29 10.56
N GLU A 166 -8.82 3.96 11.84
CA GLU A 166 -7.96 4.48 12.91
C GLU A 166 -6.51 3.96 12.79
N LEU A 167 -6.35 2.68 12.47
CA LEU A 167 -5.03 2.12 12.22
C LEU A 167 -4.35 2.75 10.98
N ILE A 168 -5.11 2.95 9.89
CA ILE A 168 -4.61 3.68 8.71
C ILE A 168 -4.17 5.10 9.09
N GLN A 169 -4.95 5.81 9.92
CA GLN A 169 -4.60 7.14 10.42
C GLN A 169 -3.31 7.16 11.24
N ASN A 170 -3.07 6.14 12.05
CA ASN A 170 -1.82 6.01 12.79
C ASN A 170 -0.63 5.79 11.86
N ILE A 171 -0.74 4.88 10.88
CA ILE A 171 0.32 4.60 9.89
C ILE A 171 0.67 5.85 9.06
N THR A 172 -0.34 6.58 8.58
CA THR A 172 -0.13 7.84 7.84
C THR A 172 0.48 8.92 8.73
N SER A 173 0.07 9.01 10.00
CA SER A 173 0.66 9.96 10.95
C SER A 173 2.15 9.70 11.14
N ILE A 174 2.55 8.44 11.37
CA ILE A 174 3.96 8.03 11.49
C ILE A 174 4.72 8.47 10.24
N THR A 175 4.20 8.12 9.07
CA THR A 175 4.83 8.41 7.77
C THR A 175 4.99 9.92 7.54
N SER A 176 3.94 10.70 7.80
CA SER A 176 3.97 12.16 7.63
C SER A 176 4.97 12.83 8.58
N THR A 177 5.14 12.30 9.79
CA THR A 177 6.13 12.77 10.76
C THR A 177 7.55 12.42 10.29
N ILE A 178 7.80 11.20 9.80
CA ILE A 178 9.09 10.83 9.20
C ILE A 178 9.46 11.79 8.07
N GLN A 179 8.55 11.99 7.10
CA GLN A 179 8.80 12.83 5.91
C GLN A 179 9.06 14.31 6.27
N ARG A 180 8.26 14.90 7.17
CA ARG A 180 8.44 16.30 7.58
C ARG A 180 9.78 16.53 8.29
N HIS A 181 10.26 15.55 9.03
CA HIS A 181 11.47 15.67 9.83
C HIS A 181 12.74 15.19 9.11
N SER A 182 12.63 14.39 8.03
CA SER A 182 13.76 14.09 7.14
C SER A 182 14.19 15.32 6.32
N GLU A 183 13.25 16.17 5.89
CA GLU A 183 13.51 17.39 5.11
C GLU A 183 14.07 18.55 5.97
N ALA A 184 13.73 18.62 7.26
CA ALA A 184 13.99 19.78 8.11
C ALA A 184 15.44 19.90 8.63
N GLY A 185 16.30 18.91 8.35
CA GLY A 185 17.66 18.85 8.92
C GLY A 185 17.68 18.60 10.43
N SER A 186 18.85 18.25 10.97
CA SER A 186 19.05 17.85 12.37
C SER A 186 19.03 19.06 13.34
N ASP A 187 17.91 19.77 13.46
CA ASP A 187 17.68 20.73 14.55
C ASP A 187 17.14 20.02 15.81
N ARG A 188 17.65 20.40 16.98
CA ARG A 188 17.21 19.87 18.28
C ARG A 188 15.73 20.15 18.55
N LYS A 189 15.20 21.28 18.07
CA LYS A 189 13.75 21.58 18.15
C LYS A 189 12.93 20.64 17.28
N SER A 190 13.38 20.41 16.05
CA SER A 190 12.78 19.44 15.11
C SER A 190 12.70 18.03 15.73
N ALA A 191 13.79 17.55 16.33
CA ALA A 191 13.81 16.24 17.00
C ALA A 191 12.89 16.15 18.23
N THR A 192 12.67 17.26 18.93
CA THR A 192 11.74 17.30 20.07
C THR A 192 10.29 17.25 19.60
N ILE A 193 9.95 18.02 18.57
CA ILE A 193 8.63 18.01 17.93
C ILE A 193 8.31 16.61 17.39
N MET A 194 9.24 16.01 16.64
CA MET A 194 9.09 14.66 16.10
C MET A 194 8.76 13.65 17.21
N ARG A 195 9.49 13.70 18.32
CA ARG A 195 9.25 12.80 19.46
C ARG A 195 7.86 13.00 20.05
N THR A 196 7.41 14.23 20.24
CA THR A 196 6.07 14.53 20.77
C THR A 196 4.96 14.03 19.84
N GLU A 197 5.13 14.19 18.53
CA GLU A 197 4.16 13.70 17.55
C GLU A 197 4.09 12.17 17.51
N LEU A 198 5.23 11.50 17.54
CA LEU A 198 5.29 10.04 17.58
C LEU A 198 4.76 9.49 18.90
N GLN A 199 4.96 10.18 20.03
CA GLN A 199 4.34 9.83 21.31
C GLN A 199 2.81 9.91 21.22
N ALA A 200 2.27 10.94 20.58
CA ALA A 200 0.82 11.03 20.40
C ALA A 200 0.27 9.90 19.52
N VAL A 201 1.05 9.35 18.59
CA VAL A 201 0.67 8.14 17.83
C VAL A 201 0.72 6.91 18.73
N GLU A 202 1.77 6.78 19.54
CA GLU A 202 1.95 5.69 20.50
C GLU A 202 0.77 5.57 21.47
N ASP A 203 0.31 6.69 22.02
CA ASP A 203 -0.83 6.74 22.92
C ASP A 203 -2.10 6.24 22.21
N ARG A 204 -2.33 6.68 20.96
CA ARG A 204 -3.48 6.22 20.15
C ARG A 204 -3.39 4.74 19.77
N LEU A 205 -2.20 4.23 19.46
CA LEU A 205 -2.02 2.81 19.16
C LEU A 205 -2.22 1.94 20.42
N SER A 206 -1.87 2.46 21.60
CA SER A 206 -2.08 1.76 22.88
C SER A 206 -3.56 1.64 23.26
N GLU A 207 -4.36 2.62 22.84
CA GLU A 207 -5.81 2.66 23.05
C GLU A 207 -6.62 2.09 21.88
N LEU A 208 -5.94 1.64 20.82
CA LEU A 208 -6.59 1.14 19.61
C LEU A 208 -7.45 -0.08 19.93
N GLN A 209 -8.72 -0.01 19.56
CA GLN A 209 -9.64 -1.14 19.61
C GLN A 209 -10.16 -1.41 18.21
N GLN A 210 -10.05 -2.66 17.77
CA GLN A 210 -10.51 -3.08 16.44
C GLN A 210 -11.60 -4.13 16.58
N TRP A 211 -12.67 -4.01 15.81
CA TRP A 211 -13.80 -4.95 15.83
C TRP A 211 -14.35 -5.24 14.43
N SER A 212 -14.90 -6.44 14.26
CA SER A 212 -15.62 -6.90 13.07
C SER A 212 -17.00 -7.44 13.46
N GLU A 213 -17.90 -7.57 12.48
CA GLU A 213 -19.18 -8.28 12.66
C GLU A 213 -18.98 -9.81 12.79
N ASP A 214 -17.79 -10.31 12.44
CA ASP A 214 -17.44 -11.71 12.64
C ASP A 214 -17.32 -12.04 14.14
N SER A 215 -18.03 -13.07 14.57
CA SER A 215 -18.04 -13.54 15.96
C SER A 215 -16.81 -14.36 16.31
N ASP A 216 -16.11 -14.91 15.31
CA ASP A 216 -14.92 -15.71 15.54
C ASP A 216 -13.68 -14.82 15.60
N MET A 217 -13.08 -14.68 16.79
CA MET A 217 -11.84 -13.94 17.00
C MET A 217 -10.63 -14.61 16.33
N GLU A 218 -10.76 -15.87 15.92
CA GLU A 218 -9.76 -16.64 15.17
C GLU A 218 -9.99 -16.58 13.65
N SER A 219 -10.96 -15.78 13.20
CA SER A 219 -11.17 -15.55 11.77
C SER A 219 -10.01 -14.75 11.15
N LEU A 220 -9.82 -14.95 9.84
CA LEU A 220 -8.75 -14.28 9.09
C LEU A 220 -8.80 -12.75 9.18
N ILE A 221 -9.98 -12.15 9.35
CA ILE A 221 -10.11 -10.69 9.45
C ILE A 221 -9.43 -10.14 10.72
N TYR A 222 -9.56 -10.82 11.86
CA TYR A 222 -8.89 -10.41 13.10
C TYR A 222 -7.39 -10.73 13.06
N ILE A 223 -7.01 -11.86 12.48
CA ILE A 223 -5.59 -12.24 12.36
C ILE A 223 -4.86 -11.25 11.43
N ASN A 224 -5.46 -10.85 10.31
CA ASN A 224 -4.88 -9.83 9.42
C ASN A 224 -4.78 -8.46 10.10
N ALA A 225 -5.84 -8.04 10.80
CA ALA A 225 -5.84 -6.78 11.54
C ALA A 225 -4.74 -6.75 12.61
N ALA A 226 -4.52 -7.87 13.31
CA ALA A 226 -3.45 -8.02 14.29
C ALA A 226 -2.05 -7.96 13.64
N ALA A 227 -1.87 -8.55 12.46
CA ALA A 227 -0.61 -8.45 11.71
C ALA A 227 -0.29 -7.01 11.31
N PHE A 228 -1.28 -6.27 10.79
CA PHE A 228 -1.11 -4.85 10.48
C PHE A 228 -0.81 -3.99 11.72
N GLU A 229 -1.49 -4.26 12.84
CA GLU A 229 -1.25 -3.55 14.10
C GLU A 229 0.16 -3.80 14.62
N ALA A 230 0.61 -5.06 14.65
CA ALA A 230 1.97 -5.43 15.03
C ALA A 230 3.02 -4.74 14.14
N ALA A 231 2.77 -4.67 12.83
CA ALA A 231 3.65 -3.97 11.89
C ALA A 231 3.65 -2.45 12.11
N ALA A 232 2.51 -1.84 12.46
CA ALA A 232 2.43 -0.43 12.80
C ALA A 232 3.25 -0.09 14.05
N TRP A 233 3.24 -0.95 15.07
CA TRP A 233 4.10 -0.82 16.25
C TRP A 233 5.59 -0.88 15.90
N VAL A 234 5.99 -1.85 15.06
CA VAL A 234 7.37 -1.94 14.57
C VAL A 234 7.74 -0.67 13.81
N TYR A 235 6.90 -0.21 12.88
CA TYR A 235 7.15 0.98 12.07
C TYR A 235 7.27 2.25 12.91
N LEU A 236 6.44 2.41 13.94
CA LEU A 236 6.54 3.50 14.93
C LEU A 236 7.90 3.47 15.66
N ARG A 237 8.34 2.31 16.14
CA ARG A 237 9.63 2.20 16.85
C ARG A 237 10.82 2.46 15.93
N VAL A 238 10.77 2.01 14.67
CA VAL A 238 11.76 2.37 13.66
C VAL A 238 11.82 3.89 13.50
N ALA A 239 10.67 4.57 13.44
CA ALA A 239 10.62 6.03 13.33
C ALA A 239 11.22 6.76 14.55
N GLN A 240 11.01 6.23 15.76
CA GLN A 240 11.47 6.85 17.01
C GLN A 240 12.95 6.60 17.31
N TYR A 241 13.44 5.39 17.03
CA TYR A 241 14.72 4.89 17.54
C TYR A 241 15.68 4.38 16.46
N GLY A 242 15.20 4.17 15.23
CA GLY A 242 15.93 3.49 14.16
C GLY A 242 15.71 1.97 14.17
N CYS A 243 16.18 1.30 13.12
CA CYS A 243 15.99 -0.15 12.91
C CYS A 243 16.79 -1.04 13.87
N GLU A 244 17.91 -0.55 14.40
CA GLU A 244 18.82 -1.29 15.28
C GLU A 244 18.37 -1.33 16.75
N ALA A 245 17.18 -0.79 17.06
CA ALA A 245 16.69 -0.75 18.43
C ALA A 245 16.41 -2.18 18.94
N GLU A 246 17.07 -2.57 20.03
CA GLU A 246 16.96 -3.91 20.62
C GLU A 246 15.53 -4.29 21.01
N GLU A 247 14.71 -3.31 21.41
CA GLU A 247 13.28 -3.49 21.70
C GLU A 247 12.50 -4.01 20.49
N ILE A 248 12.83 -3.55 19.27
CA ILE A 248 12.19 -4.00 18.04
C ILE A 248 12.41 -5.50 17.88
N GLN A 249 13.68 -5.93 17.93
CA GLN A 249 14.06 -7.32 17.69
C GLN A 249 13.60 -8.27 18.81
N LYS A 250 13.64 -7.84 20.08
CA LYS A 250 13.29 -8.71 21.21
C LYS A 250 11.79 -8.79 21.51
N THR A 251 11.04 -7.73 21.25
CA THR A 251 9.65 -7.62 21.72
C THR A 251 8.64 -7.56 20.58
N LEU A 252 8.90 -6.76 19.55
CA LEU A 252 7.89 -6.47 18.52
C LEU A 252 7.98 -7.42 17.32
N MET A 253 9.19 -7.73 16.86
CA MET A 253 9.39 -8.68 15.77
C MET A 253 8.80 -10.06 16.07
N PRO A 254 8.98 -10.68 17.26
CA PRO A 254 8.35 -11.96 17.57
C PRO A 254 6.82 -11.93 17.49
N LYS A 255 6.19 -10.83 17.91
CA LYS A 255 4.72 -10.65 17.80
C LYS A 255 4.28 -10.54 16.35
N LEU A 256 5.02 -9.80 15.54
CA LEU A 256 4.73 -9.61 14.12
C LEU A 256 4.92 -10.92 13.33
N PHE A 257 6.02 -11.63 13.55
CA PHE A 257 6.28 -12.94 12.94
C PHE A 257 5.19 -13.95 13.32
N GLU A 258 4.79 -14.00 14.59
CA GLU A 258 3.72 -14.86 15.06
C GLU A 258 2.37 -14.52 14.40
N ALA A 259 2.04 -13.23 14.26
CA ALA A 259 0.82 -12.81 13.56
C ALA A 259 0.83 -13.24 12.09
N ILE A 260 1.94 -13.04 11.37
CA ILE A 260 2.10 -13.46 9.97
C ILE A 260 2.01 -14.98 9.84
N ARG A 261 2.69 -15.73 10.71
CA ARG A 261 2.63 -17.20 10.74
C ARG A 261 1.19 -17.69 10.84
N ARG A 262 0.40 -17.09 11.74
CA ARG A 262 -1.03 -17.42 11.88
C ARG A 262 -1.86 -17.09 10.65
N VAL A 263 -1.52 -16.01 9.92
CA VAL A 263 -2.16 -15.72 8.61
C VAL A 263 -1.89 -16.87 7.65
N HIS A 264 -0.64 -17.30 7.50
CA HIS A 264 -0.26 -18.41 6.63
C HIS A 264 -0.99 -19.72 6.99
N GLU A 265 -1.04 -20.07 8.28
CA GLU A 265 -1.69 -21.30 8.76
C GLU A 265 -3.20 -21.34 8.50
N ARG A 266 -3.87 -20.19 8.48
CA ARG A 266 -5.32 -20.09 8.30
C ARG A 266 -5.74 -19.80 6.86
N ARG A 267 -4.80 -19.44 5.99
CA ARG A 267 -5.07 -18.99 4.62
C ARG A 267 -5.65 -20.08 3.72
N ASP A 268 -5.25 -21.33 3.93
CA ASP A 268 -5.70 -22.47 3.12
C ASP A 268 -7.22 -22.70 3.17
N ALA A 269 -7.91 -22.15 4.18
CA ALA A 269 -9.35 -22.35 4.36
C ALA A 269 -10.24 -21.41 3.50
N LEU A 270 -9.73 -20.26 3.05
CA LEU A 270 -10.57 -19.18 2.49
C LEU A 270 -9.81 -18.35 1.44
N VAL A 271 -9.57 -18.93 0.27
CA VAL A 271 -9.13 -18.16 -0.90
C VAL A 271 -10.24 -17.17 -1.29
N GLY A 272 -10.02 -15.87 -1.05
CA GLY A 272 -10.82 -14.79 -1.64
C GLY A 272 -11.69 -13.93 -0.70
N SER A 273 -11.65 -14.09 0.63
CA SER A 273 -12.48 -13.27 1.53
C SER A 273 -11.81 -11.99 2.05
N VAL A 274 -10.51 -12.01 2.36
CA VAL A 274 -9.75 -10.86 2.90
C VAL A 274 -8.37 -10.78 2.23
N PRO A 275 -7.89 -9.60 1.82
CA PRO A 275 -6.54 -9.45 1.25
C PRO A 275 -5.46 -9.86 2.27
N TYR A 276 -4.38 -10.46 1.78
CA TYR A 276 -3.24 -10.84 2.60
C TYR A 276 -2.51 -9.58 3.12
N PRO A 277 -2.06 -9.48 4.38
CA PRO A 277 -1.44 -8.27 4.90
C PRO A 277 0.01 -8.10 4.39
N LEU A 278 0.17 -7.84 3.10
CA LEU A 278 1.48 -7.82 2.44
C LEU A 278 2.38 -6.72 2.99
N TRP A 279 1.82 -5.57 3.37
CA TRP A 279 2.57 -4.52 4.07
C TRP A 279 3.18 -5.03 5.37
N ALA A 280 2.43 -5.77 6.18
CA ALA A 280 2.94 -6.32 7.43
C ALA A 280 4.09 -7.31 7.19
N LEU A 281 3.93 -8.19 6.19
CA LEU A 281 5.00 -9.09 5.76
C LEU A 281 6.24 -8.31 5.28
N PHE A 282 6.06 -7.26 4.49
CA PHE A 282 7.16 -6.44 4.00
C PHE A 282 7.95 -5.78 5.15
N ILE A 283 7.25 -5.21 6.15
CA ILE A 283 7.88 -4.64 7.35
C ILE A 283 8.67 -5.70 8.11
N ALA A 284 8.05 -6.88 8.35
CA ALA A 284 8.71 -8.00 9.02
C ALA A 284 9.95 -8.45 8.26
N ALA A 285 9.82 -8.60 6.95
CA ALA A 285 10.88 -9.05 6.06
C ALA A 285 12.07 -8.09 6.05
N CYS A 286 11.83 -6.78 5.96
CA CYS A 286 12.90 -5.78 5.95
C CYS A 286 13.74 -5.76 7.24
N LEU A 287 13.17 -6.22 8.36
CA LEU A 287 13.81 -6.22 9.68
C LEU A 287 14.13 -7.65 10.17
N ALA A 288 13.96 -8.65 9.31
CA ALA A 288 14.15 -10.05 9.66
C ALA A 288 15.62 -10.33 10.02
N PRO A 289 15.89 -10.91 11.22
CA PRO A 289 17.22 -11.39 11.54
C PRO A 289 17.60 -12.54 10.61
N GLU A 290 18.91 -12.77 10.44
CA GLU A 290 19.44 -13.72 9.45
C GLU A 290 18.80 -15.11 9.51
N HIS A 291 18.53 -15.63 10.70
CA HIS A 291 17.93 -16.96 10.90
C HIS A 291 16.45 -17.04 10.48
N GLU A 292 15.72 -15.92 10.45
CA GLU A 292 14.31 -15.86 10.03
C GLU A 292 14.16 -15.58 8.52
N ARG A 293 15.23 -15.14 7.83
CA ARG A 293 15.14 -14.77 6.41
C ARG A 293 14.71 -15.93 5.52
N ILE A 294 15.06 -17.17 5.86
CA ILE A 294 14.63 -18.36 5.11
C ILE A 294 13.11 -18.53 5.23
N GLN A 295 12.56 -18.46 6.44
CA GLN A 295 11.12 -18.56 6.67
C GLN A 295 10.34 -17.45 5.94
N VAL A 296 10.89 -16.24 5.90
CA VAL A 296 10.31 -15.12 5.14
C VAL A 296 10.30 -15.40 3.64
N LEU A 297 11.39 -15.96 3.09
CA LEU A 297 11.43 -16.34 1.68
C LEU A 297 10.43 -17.46 1.37
N ASP A 298 10.29 -18.44 2.27
CA ASP A 298 9.30 -19.50 2.12
C ASP A 298 7.88 -18.92 2.07
N TRP A 299 7.56 -17.95 2.94
CA TRP A 299 6.28 -17.24 2.90
C TRP A 299 6.05 -16.49 1.58
N PHE A 300 7.06 -15.78 1.06
CA PHE A 300 6.96 -15.14 -0.24
C PHE A 300 6.76 -16.14 -1.38
N GLU A 301 7.45 -17.28 -1.36
CA GLU A 301 7.30 -18.32 -2.38
C GLU A 301 5.93 -19.02 -2.31
N GLU A 302 5.40 -19.27 -1.11
CA GLU A 302 4.02 -19.71 -0.91
C GLU A 302 3.03 -18.69 -1.48
N LEU A 303 3.24 -17.40 -1.19
CA LEU A 303 2.39 -16.32 -1.68
C LEU A 303 2.45 -16.17 -3.21
N LYS A 304 3.63 -16.35 -3.81
CA LYS A 304 3.78 -16.41 -5.27
C LYS A 304 3.04 -17.61 -5.86
N GLY A 305 3.10 -18.75 -5.17
CA GLY A 305 2.34 -19.95 -5.49
C GLY A 305 0.83 -19.71 -5.43
N CYS A 306 0.38 -18.85 -4.52
CA CYS A 306 -1.01 -18.41 -4.38
C CYS A 306 -1.30 -17.18 -5.25
N ARG A 307 -1.64 -17.49 -6.50
CA ARG A 307 -1.75 -16.67 -7.72
C ARG A 307 -2.71 -15.47 -7.70
N SER A 308 -3.07 -14.88 -6.57
CA SER A 308 -3.99 -13.72 -6.47
C SER A 308 -3.28 -12.38 -6.17
N LEU A 309 -1.96 -12.38 -5.99
CA LEU A 309 -1.18 -11.24 -5.47
C LEU A 309 0.06 -10.99 -6.34
N SER A 310 -0.11 -10.22 -7.41
CA SER A 310 0.95 -9.87 -8.39
C SER A 310 2.08 -9.01 -7.83
N ASN A 311 1.84 -8.33 -6.71
CA ASN A 311 2.79 -7.49 -5.99
C ASN A 311 3.81 -8.30 -5.16
N VAL A 312 3.59 -9.59 -4.93
CA VAL A 312 4.41 -10.44 -4.05
C VAL A 312 5.83 -10.58 -4.59
N SER A 313 5.98 -10.90 -5.88
CA SER A 313 7.29 -11.11 -6.50
C SER A 313 8.17 -9.89 -6.36
N SER A 314 7.62 -8.74 -6.75
CA SER A 314 8.35 -7.49 -6.66
C SER A 314 8.63 -7.15 -5.19
N THR A 315 7.68 -7.37 -4.26
CA THR A 315 7.87 -7.05 -2.83
C THR A 315 9.03 -7.86 -2.25
N MET A 316 9.12 -9.13 -2.62
CA MET A 316 10.24 -10.00 -2.28
C MET A 316 11.56 -9.48 -2.86
N GLU A 317 11.59 -9.01 -4.12
CA GLU A 317 12.79 -8.40 -4.70
C GLU A 317 13.24 -7.16 -3.94
N ALA A 318 12.30 -6.30 -3.53
CA ALA A 318 12.60 -5.13 -2.69
C ALA A 318 13.18 -5.54 -1.33
N THR A 319 12.56 -6.51 -0.65
CA THR A 319 13.10 -7.10 0.59
C THR A 319 14.53 -7.62 0.39
N MET A 320 14.77 -8.41 -0.66
CA MET A 320 16.09 -8.96 -0.94
C MET A 320 17.12 -7.85 -1.21
N MET A 321 16.71 -6.75 -1.84
CA MET A 321 17.57 -5.58 -2.05
C MET A 321 17.92 -4.91 -0.72
N VAL A 322 16.97 -4.77 0.21
CA VAL A 322 17.22 -4.27 1.57
C VAL A 322 18.25 -5.13 2.29
N TRP A 323 18.09 -6.46 2.25
CA TRP A 323 19.06 -7.39 2.86
C TRP A 323 20.44 -7.26 2.22
N LYS A 324 20.53 -7.23 0.89
CA LYS A 324 21.81 -7.04 0.18
C LYS A 324 22.49 -5.74 0.59
N GLN A 325 21.76 -4.63 0.65
CA GLN A 325 22.32 -3.34 1.09
C GLN A 325 22.84 -3.40 2.52
N HIS A 326 22.06 -4.00 3.43
CA HIS A 326 22.45 -4.19 4.82
C HIS A 326 23.72 -5.06 4.95
N ASP A 327 23.76 -6.21 4.28
CA ASP A 327 24.86 -7.15 4.37
C ASP A 327 26.15 -6.57 3.75
N LEU A 328 26.03 -5.81 2.66
CA LEU A 328 27.16 -5.06 2.08
C LEU A 328 27.72 -3.99 3.03
N LYS A 329 26.87 -3.31 3.81
CA LYS A 329 27.33 -2.33 4.82
C LYS A 329 28.15 -3.00 5.92
N LEU A 330 27.72 -4.19 6.38
CA LEU A 330 28.45 -4.98 7.37
C LEU A 330 29.83 -5.42 6.86
N ILE A 331 29.89 -5.91 5.61
CA ILE A 331 31.14 -6.37 4.99
C ILE A 331 32.14 -5.21 4.79
N ASN A 332 31.66 -4.05 4.34
CA ASN A 332 32.52 -2.91 4.01
C ASN A 332 33.02 -2.11 5.23
N GLY A 333 32.69 -2.54 6.46
CA GLY A 333 33.13 -1.86 7.69
C GLY A 333 32.63 -0.41 7.80
N HIS A 334 31.63 -0.02 6.98
CA HIS A 334 30.99 1.30 7.00
C HIS A 334 29.93 1.40 8.11
N VAL A 335 30.20 0.81 9.28
CA VAL A 335 29.49 1.15 10.52
C VAL A 335 30.07 2.47 11.03
N LYS A 336 29.97 3.54 10.23
CA LYS A 336 30.14 4.89 10.79
C LYS A 336 28.94 5.07 11.71
N GLY A 337 29.19 5.13 13.01
CA GLY A 337 28.21 5.27 14.10
C GLY A 337 27.42 6.59 14.09
N GLY A 338 27.01 7.09 12.92
CA GLY A 338 25.89 7.98 12.78
C GLY A 338 24.62 7.13 12.81
N ARG A 339 23.62 7.54 13.59
CA ARG A 339 22.24 7.06 13.40
C ARG A 339 21.94 7.17 11.90
N GLU A 340 21.70 6.05 11.23
CA GLU A 340 21.04 6.10 9.93
C GLU A 340 19.67 6.74 10.18
N SER A 341 19.57 8.03 9.87
CA SER A 341 18.34 8.79 10.04
C SER A 341 17.43 8.46 8.87
N GLY A 342 16.81 7.30 8.91
CA GLY A 342 15.96 6.85 7.81
C GLY A 342 15.36 5.48 8.05
N VAL A 343 14.29 5.23 7.32
CA VAL A 343 13.65 3.92 7.25
C VAL A 343 14.49 3.04 6.31
N PRO A 344 14.88 1.82 6.70
CA PRO A 344 15.93 1.06 6.01
C PRO A 344 15.58 0.67 4.57
N TRP A 345 14.30 0.61 4.22
CA TRP A 345 13.84 0.24 2.89
C TRP A 345 13.67 1.40 1.90
N HIS A 346 13.68 2.65 2.34
CA HIS A 346 13.44 3.80 1.44
C HIS A 346 14.47 3.84 0.30
N GLU A 347 15.75 3.61 0.60
CA GLU A 347 16.81 3.62 -0.41
C GLU A 347 16.71 2.43 -1.38
N ALA A 348 16.37 1.24 -0.89
CA ALA A 348 16.17 0.07 -1.74
C ALA A 348 15.00 0.26 -2.70
N VAL A 349 13.86 0.77 -2.20
CA VAL A 349 12.68 1.04 -3.02
C VAL A 349 12.95 2.12 -4.06
N ARG A 350 13.65 3.19 -3.67
CA ARG A 350 14.11 4.24 -4.60
C ARG A 350 15.02 3.69 -5.70
N CYS A 351 15.98 2.83 -5.36
CA CYS A 351 16.90 2.22 -6.34
C CYS A 351 16.19 1.32 -7.35
N LEU A 352 15.14 0.61 -6.92
CA LEU A 352 14.31 -0.20 -7.81
C LEU A 352 13.41 0.67 -8.69
N GLY A 353 13.34 1.98 -8.42
CA GLY A 353 12.45 2.89 -9.12
C GLY A 353 11.00 2.46 -9.00
N TRP A 354 10.63 1.81 -7.90
CA TRP A 354 9.40 1.03 -7.81
C TRP A 354 8.45 1.63 -6.78
N MET A 355 7.15 1.53 -7.02
CA MET A 355 6.10 2.02 -6.13
C MET A 355 5.36 0.83 -5.54
N LEU A 356 5.62 0.54 -4.26
CA LEU A 356 5.10 -0.66 -3.61
C LEU A 356 3.58 -0.54 -3.40
N SER A 357 2.82 -1.38 -4.10
CA SER A 357 1.41 -1.62 -3.80
C SER A 357 1.33 -2.67 -2.68
N LEU A 358 1.43 -2.26 -1.42
CA LEU A 358 1.51 -3.19 -0.26
C LEU A 358 0.14 -3.53 0.31
N MET A 359 -0.73 -4.12 -0.53
CA MET A 359 -2.05 -4.61 -0.14
C MET A 359 -2.11 -6.13 -0.09
#